data_AF-A0A6L7FBQ5-F1
#
_entry.id   AF-A0A6L7FBQ5-F1
#
_cell.length_a   1.000
_cell.length_b   1.000
_cell.length_c   1.000
_cell.angle_alpha   90.00
_cell.angle_beta   90.00
_cell.angle_gamma   90.00
#
_symmetry.space_group_name_H-M   'P 1'
#
loop_
_entity.id
_entity.type
_entity.pdbx_description
1 polymer ?
#
loop_
_entity_poly.entity_id
_entity_poly.type
_entity_poly.pdbx_seq_one_letter_code
_entity_poly.pdbx_strand_id
1 'polypeptide(L)'
;MHRMNSLFVRVIYSRFMLCQWSFLGLSAVLFLASCFAGWRAFAVMVLAYGATLCLIHSFQLGNVPYRLQPKRRFRAASLRIVVWSWVVWAVGFFMLTFGILYLKEPYQLAFWLGGIFCAALYKHQRRFHKGNSWIR
;
A
#
# COMPACT_ATOMS: atom_id res chain seq x y z
N MET A 1 29.24 -16.12 -6.40
CA MET A 1 28.60 -14.95 -7.05
C MET A 1 27.13 -14.75 -6.65
N HIS A 2 26.26 -15.78 -6.64
CA HIS A 2 24.83 -15.63 -6.30
C HIS A 2 24.53 -15.07 -4.89
N ARG A 3 25.42 -15.33 -3.90
CA ARG A 3 25.29 -14.88 -2.50
C ARG A 3 25.71 -13.42 -2.27
N MET A 4 26.60 -12.88 -3.10
CA MET A 4 27.02 -11.47 -3.03
C MET A 4 25.94 -10.54 -3.57
N ASN A 5 25.27 -10.92 -4.66
CA ASN A 5 24.11 -10.17 -5.18
C ASN A 5 22.97 -10.09 -4.16
N SER A 6 22.71 -11.15 -3.38
CA SER A 6 21.63 -11.10 -2.38
C SER A 6 21.96 -10.17 -1.20
N LEU A 7 23.23 -10.09 -0.79
CA LEU A 7 23.70 -9.15 0.22
C LEU A 7 23.64 -7.71 -0.29
N PHE A 8 24.11 -7.45 -1.51
CA PHE A 8 24.09 -6.12 -2.10
C PHE A 8 22.66 -5.61 -2.29
N VAL A 9 21.75 -6.45 -2.80
CA VAL A 9 20.31 -6.15 -2.91
C VAL A 9 19.71 -5.91 -1.53
N ARG A 10 20.05 -6.69 -0.51
CA ARG A 10 19.60 -6.45 0.88
C ARG A 10 20.10 -5.11 1.43
N VAL A 11 21.36 -4.77 1.18
CA VAL A 11 21.96 -3.52 1.65
C VAL A 11 21.31 -2.33 0.96
N ILE A 12 21.17 -2.34 -0.37
CA ILE A 12 20.46 -1.29 -1.11
C ILE A 12 19.01 -1.19 -0.64
N TYR A 13 18.30 -2.31 -0.54
CA TYR A 13 16.92 -2.35 -0.08
C TYR A 13 16.78 -1.77 1.34
N SER A 14 17.70 -2.12 2.25
CA SER A 14 17.69 -1.57 3.61
C SER A 14 17.95 -0.07 3.65
N ARG A 15 18.91 0.44 2.86
CA ARG A 15 19.24 1.86 2.79
C ARG A 15 18.13 2.68 2.13
N PHE A 16 17.51 2.12 1.10
CA PHE A 16 16.35 2.71 0.46
C PHE A 16 15.12 2.73 1.38
N MET A 17 14.90 1.67 2.17
CA MET A 17 13.86 1.60 3.20
C MET A 17 14.10 2.55 4.39
N LEU A 18 15.36 2.86 4.71
CA LEU A 18 15.74 3.80 5.76
C LEU A 18 15.56 5.26 5.31
N CYS A 19 15.70 5.56 4.02
CA CYS A 19 15.57 6.92 3.49
C CYS A 19 14.12 7.23 3.13
N GLN A 20 13.39 7.89 4.06
CA GLN A 20 11.99 8.25 3.84
C GLN A 20 11.78 9.14 2.61
N TRP A 21 12.77 9.97 2.31
CA TRP A 21 12.74 10.95 1.22
C TRP A 21 12.81 10.29 -0.16
N SER A 22 13.52 9.17 -0.30
CA SER A 22 13.63 8.47 -1.58
C SER A 22 12.28 7.86 -2.01
N PHE A 23 11.53 7.32 -1.07
CA PHE A 23 10.20 6.79 -1.35
C PHE A 23 9.15 7.90 -1.55
N LEU A 24 9.20 8.94 -0.72
CA LEU A 24 8.34 10.12 -0.89
C LEU A 24 8.59 10.77 -2.27
N GLY A 25 9.85 10.88 -2.67
CA GLY A 25 10.24 11.37 -3.99
C GLY A 25 9.73 10.49 -5.12
N LEU A 26 9.90 9.16 -5.04
CA LEU A 26 9.45 8.24 -6.08
C LEU A 26 7.92 8.24 -6.24
N SER A 27 7.19 8.24 -5.13
CA SER A 27 5.73 8.36 -5.16
C SER A 27 5.28 9.72 -5.69
N ALA A 28 5.89 10.83 -5.27
CA ALA A 28 5.59 12.17 -5.80
C ALA A 28 5.86 12.27 -7.30
N VAL A 29 6.98 11.72 -7.79
CA VAL A 29 7.30 11.71 -9.23
C VAL A 29 6.27 10.91 -10.02
N LEU A 30 5.86 9.73 -9.53
CA LEU A 30 4.80 8.94 -10.18
C LEU A 30 3.46 9.69 -10.19
N PHE A 31 3.11 10.38 -9.10
CA PHE A 31 1.89 11.19 -9.02
C PHE A 31 1.95 12.37 -10.01
N LEU A 32 3.06 13.10 -10.06
CA LEU A 32 3.26 14.18 -11.02
C LEU A 32 3.21 13.67 -12.46
N ALA A 33 3.89 12.55 -12.75
CA ALA A 33 3.85 11.91 -14.07
C ALA A 33 2.41 11.51 -14.47
N SER A 34 1.61 11.03 -13.52
CA SER A 34 0.20 10.70 -13.77
C SER A 34 -0.66 11.93 -14.06
N CYS A 35 -0.35 13.09 -13.46
CA CYS A 35 -1.01 14.35 -13.80
C CYS A 35 -0.73 14.76 -15.25
N PHE A 36 0.52 14.63 -15.71
CA PHE A 36 0.91 14.96 -17.09
C PHE A 36 0.40 13.94 -18.12
N ALA A 37 0.25 12.67 -17.73
CA ALA A 37 -0.31 11.62 -18.58
C ALA A 37 -1.84 11.73 -18.79
N GLY A 38 -2.50 12.65 -18.08
CA GLY A 38 -3.90 12.98 -18.24
C GLY A 38 -4.78 12.56 -17.05
N TRP A 39 -5.96 13.16 -16.96
CA TRP A 39 -6.86 13.04 -15.80
C TRP A 39 -7.24 11.58 -15.48
N ARG A 40 -7.35 10.72 -16.49
CA ARG A 40 -7.67 9.29 -16.32
C ARG A 40 -6.54 8.54 -15.64
N ALA A 41 -5.30 8.74 -16.08
CA ALA A 41 -4.13 8.10 -15.48
C ALA A 41 -3.97 8.52 -14.01
N PHE A 42 -4.18 9.81 -13.73
CA PHE A 42 -4.22 10.33 -12.37
C PHE A 42 -5.33 9.69 -11.53
N ALA A 43 -6.57 9.64 -12.03
CA ALA A 43 -7.71 9.04 -11.33
C ALA A 43 -7.47 7.57 -11.01
N VAL A 44 -6.99 6.79 -11.98
CA VAL A 44 -6.64 5.36 -11.82
C VAL A 44 -5.56 5.18 -10.76
N MET A 45 -4.52 6.02 -10.77
CA MET A 45 -3.44 5.96 -9.78
C MET A 45 -3.94 6.29 -8.36
N VAL A 46 -4.74 7.35 -8.21
CA VAL A 46 -5.35 7.76 -6.93
C VAL A 46 -6.27 6.67 -6.40
N LEU A 47 -7.13 6.11 -7.26
CA LEU A 47 -8.04 5.03 -6.90
C LEU A 47 -7.27 3.80 -6.44
N ALA A 48 -6.24 3.38 -7.19
CA ALA A 48 -5.41 2.24 -6.84
C ALA A 48 -4.63 2.44 -5.53
N TYR A 49 -4.06 3.63 -5.34
CA TYR A 49 -3.33 4.01 -4.12
C TYR A 49 -4.26 4.02 -2.90
N GLY A 50 -5.39 4.72 -3.00
CA GLY A 50 -6.40 4.81 -1.94
C GLY A 50 -7.01 3.45 -1.60
N ALA A 51 -7.41 2.69 -2.60
CA ALA A 51 -7.92 1.32 -2.45
C ALA A 51 -6.97 0.44 -1.66
N THR A 52 -5.69 0.46 -2.03
CA THR A 52 -4.66 -0.35 -1.37
C THR A 52 -4.48 0.04 0.09
N LEU A 53 -4.50 1.35 0.40
CA LEU A 53 -4.45 1.82 1.79
C LEU A 53 -5.68 1.40 2.60
N CYS A 54 -6.88 1.49 2.03
CA CYS A 54 -8.13 1.04 2.65
C CYS A 54 -8.09 -0.48 2.94
N LEU A 55 -7.70 -1.29 1.96
CA LEU A 55 -7.58 -2.74 2.14
C LEU A 55 -6.55 -3.10 3.22
N ILE A 56 -5.37 -2.48 3.18
CA ILE A 56 -4.34 -2.66 4.21
C ILE A 56 -4.89 -2.26 5.60
N HIS A 57 -5.64 -1.17 5.69
CA HIS A 57 -6.22 -0.72 6.95
C HIS A 57 -7.29 -1.69 7.47
N SER A 58 -8.17 -2.17 6.60
CA SER A 58 -9.15 -3.22 6.92
C SER A 58 -8.48 -4.49 7.44
N PHE A 59 -7.38 -4.93 6.81
CA PHE A 59 -6.62 -6.08 7.30
C PHE A 59 -6.01 -5.84 8.69
N GLN A 60 -5.61 -4.60 9.01
CA GLN A 60 -5.13 -4.26 10.36
C GLN A 60 -6.22 -4.24 11.42
N LEU A 61 -7.45 -3.89 11.03
CA LEU A 61 -8.63 -3.94 11.90
C LEU A 61 -9.12 -5.37 12.16
N GLY A 62 -8.51 -6.37 11.51
CA GLY A 62 -8.80 -7.78 11.76
C GLY A 62 -9.98 -8.30 10.96
N ASN A 63 -10.15 -7.85 9.71
CA ASN A 63 -11.18 -8.38 8.82
C ASN A 63 -11.11 -9.93 8.78
N VAL A 64 -12.27 -10.57 9.00
CA VAL A 64 -12.42 -12.00 9.29
C VAL A 64 -11.85 -12.95 8.21
N PRO A 65 -11.90 -12.67 6.89
CA PRO A 65 -11.35 -13.60 5.90
C PRO A 65 -9.82 -13.66 5.87
N TYR A 66 -9.11 -12.69 6.48
CA TYR A 66 -7.64 -12.60 6.45
C TYR A 66 -7.04 -12.50 7.86
N ARG A 67 -7.52 -13.32 8.80
CA ARG A 67 -7.04 -13.39 10.20
C ARG A 67 -5.54 -13.68 10.28
N LEU A 68 -4.73 -12.64 10.18
CA LEU A 68 -3.26 -12.68 10.28
C LEU A 68 -2.75 -12.29 11.67
N GLN A 69 -3.62 -11.84 12.58
CA GLN A 69 -3.21 -11.41 13.93
C GLN A 69 -3.42 -12.52 14.98
N PRO A 70 -2.45 -12.74 15.87
CA PRO A 70 -2.53 -13.78 16.90
C PRO A 70 -3.70 -13.53 17.85
N LYS A 71 -4.38 -14.62 18.25
CA LYS A 71 -5.58 -14.66 19.12
C LYS A 71 -5.49 -13.81 20.41
N ARG A 72 -4.28 -13.47 20.88
CA ARG A 72 -4.04 -12.70 22.12
C ARG A 72 -4.53 -11.25 22.12
N ARG A 73 -4.71 -10.58 20.97
CA ARG A 73 -5.23 -9.19 20.92
C ARG A 73 -6.75 -9.08 20.87
N PHE A 74 -7.45 -10.19 20.67
CA PHE A 74 -8.92 -10.22 20.56
C PHE A 74 -9.58 -10.39 21.93
N ARG A 75 -9.31 -9.48 22.86
CA ARG A 75 -10.18 -9.29 24.02
C ARG A 75 -11.38 -8.47 23.50
N ALA A 76 -12.50 -9.15 23.21
CA ALA A 76 -13.78 -8.58 22.79
C ALA A 76 -13.66 -7.37 21.82
N ALA A 77 -13.22 -7.60 20.59
CA ALA A 77 -13.32 -6.56 19.56
C ALA A 77 -14.79 -6.16 19.43
N SER A 78 -15.11 -4.88 19.69
CA SER A 78 -16.47 -4.40 19.60
C SER A 78 -17.04 -4.69 18.22
N LEU A 79 -18.29 -5.13 18.15
CA LEU A 79 -18.98 -5.46 16.90
C LEU A 79 -18.87 -4.31 15.88
N ARG A 80 -18.80 -3.08 16.38
CA ARG A 80 -18.49 -1.85 15.64
C ARG A 80 -17.16 -1.91 14.87
N ILE A 81 -16.05 -2.36 15.49
CA ILE A 81 -14.74 -2.46 14.81
C ILE A 81 -14.80 -3.49 13.67
N VAL A 82 -15.50 -4.61 13.87
CA VAL A 82 -15.68 -5.64 12.84
C VAL A 82 -16.48 -5.08 11.66
N VAL A 83 -17.60 -4.42 11.93
CA VAL A 83 -18.43 -3.78 10.88
C VAL A 83 -17.64 -2.73 10.12
N TRP A 84 -16.93 -1.82 10.81
CA TRP A 84 -16.09 -0.82 10.15
C TRP A 84 -14.97 -1.44 9.32
N SER A 85 -14.39 -2.55 9.76
CA SER A 85 -13.38 -3.28 8.98
C SER A 85 -13.92 -3.78 7.63
N TRP A 86 -15.16 -4.29 7.62
CA TRP A 86 -15.85 -4.72 6.40
C TRP A 86 -16.24 -3.54 5.50
N VAL A 87 -16.73 -2.44 6.07
CA VAL A 87 -17.06 -1.23 5.30
C VAL A 87 -15.83 -0.69 4.60
N VAL A 88 -14.72 -0.54 5.33
CA VAL A 88 -13.44 -0.06 4.77
C VAL A 88 -12.90 -1.02 3.70
N TRP A 89 -13.10 -2.34 3.90
CA TRP A 89 -12.75 -3.34 2.89
C TRP A 89 -13.56 -3.16 1.61
N ALA A 90 -14.88 -3.05 1.73
CA ALA A 90 -15.79 -2.89 0.59
C ALA A 90 -15.46 -1.63 -0.20
N VAL A 91 -15.25 -0.50 0.49
CA VAL A 91 -14.82 0.77 -0.15
C VAL A 91 -13.52 0.58 -0.91
N GLY A 92 -12.51 -0.05 -0.29
CA GLY A 92 -11.23 -0.34 -0.95
C GLY A 92 -11.39 -1.26 -2.16
N PHE A 93 -12.21 -2.30 -2.06
CA PHE A 93 -12.51 -3.22 -3.14
C PHE A 93 -13.18 -2.51 -4.32
N PHE A 94 -14.24 -1.72 -4.06
CA PHE A 94 -14.93 -0.94 -5.09
C PHE A 94 -13.97 0.02 -5.79
N MET A 95 -13.16 0.78 -5.05
CA MET A 95 -12.17 1.68 -5.65
C MET A 95 -11.20 0.95 -6.58
N LEU A 96 -10.77 -0.26 -6.20
CA LEU A 96 -9.87 -1.10 -7.01
C LEU A 96 -10.57 -1.59 -8.29
N THR A 97 -11.79 -2.11 -8.18
CA THR A 97 -12.58 -2.59 -9.32
C THR A 97 -12.91 -1.46 -10.29
N PHE A 98 -13.38 -0.31 -9.79
CA PHE A 98 -13.63 0.87 -10.62
C PHE A 98 -12.34 1.38 -11.28
N GLY A 99 -11.20 1.33 -10.58
CA GLY A 99 -9.90 1.67 -11.15
C GLY A 99 -9.55 0.82 -12.38
N ILE A 100 -9.84 -0.50 -12.35
CA ILE A 100 -9.65 -1.39 -13.49
C ILE A 100 -10.64 -1.06 -14.62
N LEU A 101 -11.91 -0.80 -14.30
CA LEU A 101 -12.93 -0.46 -15.30
C LEU A 101 -12.65 0.87 -16.02
N TYR A 102 -11.90 1.78 -15.38
CA TYR A 102 -11.47 3.05 -15.97
C TYR A 102 -10.27 2.93 -16.91
N LEU A 103 -9.61 1.77 -16.98
CA LEU A 103 -8.50 1.52 -17.89
C LEU A 103 -9.01 1.52 -19.34
N LYS A 104 -8.55 2.49 -20.12
CA LYS A 104 -8.76 2.54 -21.57
C LYS A 104 -7.50 2.25 -22.37
N GLU A 105 -6.36 2.73 -21.87
CA GLU A 105 -5.09 2.67 -22.58
C GLU A 105 -4.08 1.84 -21.77
N PRO A 106 -3.19 1.09 -22.43
CA PRO A 106 -2.30 0.13 -21.75
C PRO A 106 -1.33 0.80 -20.78
N TYR A 107 -0.90 2.04 -21.04
CA TYR A 107 -0.01 2.76 -20.12
C TYR A 107 -0.69 3.12 -18.78
N GLN A 108 -2.02 3.21 -18.74
CA GLN A 108 -2.77 3.51 -17.51
C GLN A 108 -2.67 2.34 -16.51
N LEU A 109 -2.45 1.12 -17.00
CA LEU A 109 -2.19 -0.05 -16.16
C LEU A 109 -0.89 0.11 -15.37
N ALA A 110 0.14 0.73 -15.95
CA ALA A 110 1.39 1.01 -15.26
C ALA A 110 1.18 1.98 -14.07
N PHE A 111 0.33 2.99 -14.24
CA PHE A 111 -0.05 3.92 -13.17
C PHE A 111 -0.93 3.27 -12.10
N TRP A 112 -1.83 2.37 -12.48
CA TRP A 112 -2.61 1.55 -11.54
C TRP A 112 -1.70 0.68 -10.67
N LEU A 113 -0.80 -0.10 -11.29
CA LEU A 113 0.20 -0.91 -10.59
C LEU A 113 1.13 -0.05 -9.74
N GLY A 114 1.54 1.12 -10.26
CA GLY A 114 2.34 2.10 -9.55
C GLY A 114 1.66 2.62 -8.28
N GLY A 115 0.35 2.89 -8.33
CA GLY A 115 -0.45 3.28 -7.18
C GLY A 115 -0.49 2.19 -6.10
N ILE A 116 -0.73 0.93 -6.48
CA ILE A 116 -0.70 -0.22 -5.56
C ILE A 116 0.69 -0.36 -4.93
N PHE A 117 1.74 -0.31 -5.74
CA PHE A 117 3.11 -0.47 -5.29
C PHE A 117 3.52 0.65 -4.33
N CYS A 118 3.18 1.90 -4.63
CA CYS A 118 3.42 3.03 -3.74
C CYS A 118 2.68 2.86 -2.41
N ALA A 119 1.41 2.47 -2.40
CA ALA A 119 0.68 2.27 -1.15
C ALA A 119 1.25 1.12 -0.30
N ALA A 120 1.65 0.02 -0.95
CA ALA A 120 2.28 -1.12 -0.29
C ALA A 120 3.63 -0.73 0.32
N LEU A 121 4.48 -0.04 -0.44
CA LEU A 121 5.78 0.44 0.02
C LEU A 121 5.64 1.47 1.14
N TYR A 122 4.73 2.44 1.03
CA TYR A 122 4.44 3.40 2.10
C TYR A 122 4.11 2.68 3.40
N LYS A 123 3.26 1.65 3.33
CA LYS A 123 2.93 0.86 4.51
C LYS A 123 4.13 0.09 5.05
N HIS A 124 4.91 -0.53 4.17
CA HIS A 124 6.08 -1.31 4.52
C HIS A 124 7.12 -0.45 5.24
N GLN A 125 7.42 0.73 4.69
CA GLN A 125 8.29 1.74 5.31
C GLN A 125 7.77 2.20 6.67
N ARG A 126 6.45 2.43 6.82
CA ARG A 126 5.83 2.78 8.10
C ARG A 126 5.97 1.66 9.13
N ARG A 127 5.92 0.38 8.72
CA ARG A 127 6.18 -0.75 9.62
C ARG A 127 7.64 -0.79 10.10
N PHE A 128 8.61 -0.53 9.22
CA PHE A 128 10.02 -0.46 9.62
C PHE A 128 10.30 0.71 10.56
N HIS A 129 9.79 1.90 10.26
CA HIS A 129 10.00 3.08 11.12
C HIS A 129 9.27 2.97 12.47
N LYS A 130 8.07 2.41 12.50
CA LYS A 130 7.38 2.10 13.77
C LYS A 130 7.95 0.87 14.48
N GLY A 131 8.67 0.00 13.77
CA GLY A 131 9.37 -1.16 14.32
C GLY A 131 10.58 -0.78 15.18
N ASN A 132 11.13 0.42 14.98
CA ASN A 132 12.30 0.93 15.71
C ASN A 132 11.95 1.88 16.86
N SER A 133 10.69 2.00 17.28
CA SER A 133 10.35 2.71 18.53
C SER A 133 10.56 1.87 19.79
N TRP A 134 11.09 0.64 19.66
CA TRP A 134 11.39 -0.29 20.76
C TRP A 134 12.88 -0.64 20.90
N ILE A 135 13.75 -0.06 20.06
CA ILE A 135 15.19 -0.06 20.28
C ILE A 135 15.57 1.38 20.64
N ARG A 136 15.22 1.76 21.87
CA ARG A 136 16.00 2.69 22.68
C ARG A 136 17.01 1.87 23.45
#